data_AF-A0A960HTX8-F1
#
_entry.id   AF-A0A960HTX8-F1
#
_cell.length_a   1.000
_cell.length_b   1.000
_cell.length_c   1.000
_cell.angle_alpha   90.00
_cell.angle_beta   90.00
_cell.angle_gamma   90.00
#
_symmetry.space_group_name_H-M   'P 1'
#
loop_
_entity.id
_entity.type
_entity.pdbx_description
1 polymer ?
#
loop_
_entity_poly.entity_id
_entity_poly.type
_entity_poly.pdbx_seq_one_letter_code
_entity_poly.pdbx_strand_id
1 'polypeptide(L)'
;MEPDGLAPAHALAVAFADALMTRPDTLDATTVRRLRETFTDEQLVELTLKVLKFNTQKINVALGTHRWVPADDVATATWNTDATYVPAD
;
A
#
# COMPACT_ATOMS: atom_id res chain seq x y z
N MET A 1 8.66 5.11 13.76
CA MET A 1 7.50 5.60 14.53
C MET A 1 6.43 4.56 14.30
N GLU A 2 6.12 3.74 15.30
CA GLU A 2 4.92 2.90 15.23
C GLU A 2 3.72 3.85 15.03
N PRO A 3 2.77 3.59 14.11
CA PRO A 3 1.65 4.48 13.94
C PRO A 3 0.78 4.42 15.19
N ASP A 4 0.90 5.44 16.06
CA ASP A 4 0.10 5.56 17.27
C ASP A 4 -1.39 5.48 16.90
N GLY A 5 -2.07 4.43 17.37
CA GLY A 5 -3.52 4.26 17.25
C GLY A 5 -4.03 3.25 16.21
N LEU A 6 -3.17 2.53 15.47
CA LEU A 6 -3.65 1.45 14.60
C LEU A 6 -4.07 0.21 15.40
N ALA A 7 -5.19 -0.39 15.02
CA ALA A 7 -5.55 -1.72 15.49
C ALA A 7 -4.44 -2.73 15.09
N PRO A 8 -4.18 -3.78 15.90
CA PRO A 8 -3.10 -4.74 15.63
C PRO A 8 -3.16 -5.38 14.23
N ALA A 9 -4.37 -5.64 13.73
CA ALA A 9 -4.57 -6.15 12.38
C ALA A 9 -4.13 -5.13 11.31
N HIS A 10 -4.43 -3.85 11.48
CA HIS A 10 -3.99 -2.81 10.54
C HIS A 10 -2.48 -2.62 10.57
N ALA A 11 -1.85 -2.65 11.74
CA ALA A 11 -0.39 -2.61 11.84
C ALA A 11 0.26 -3.79 11.11
N LEU A 12 -0.30 -4.99 11.25
CA LEU A 12 0.17 -6.18 10.53
C LEU A 12 -0.01 -6.05 9.01
N ALA A 13 -1.13 -5.52 8.54
CA ALA A 13 -1.37 -5.26 7.12
C ALA A 13 -0.40 -4.21 6.54
N VAL A 14 -0.10 -3.14 7.29
CA VAL A 14 0.89 -2.13 6.91
C VAL A 14 2.29 -2.73 6.82
N ALA A 15 2.71 -3.53 7.81
CA ALA A 15 3.99 -4.21 7.78
C ALA A 15 4.13 -5.18 6.60
N PHE A 16 3.05 -5.91 6.28
CA PHE A 16 3.01 -6.76 5.09
C PHE A 16 3.13 -5.95 3.80
N ALA A 17 2.38 -4.86 3.67
CA ALA A 17 2.41 -3.98 2.50
C ALA A 17 3.80 -3.37 2.28
N ASP A 18 4.46 -2.92 3.36
CA ASP A 18 5.81 -2.36 3.32
C ASP A 18 6.84 -3.39 2.83
N ALA A 19 6.83 -4.60 3.41
CA ALA A 19 7.71 -5.68 3.00
C ALA A 19 7.44 -6.09 1.54
N LEU A 20 6.18 -6.25 1.14
CA LEU A 20 5.80 -6.60 -0.23
C LEU A 20 6.27 -5.56 -1.25
N MET A 21 6.30 -4.27 -0.89
CA MET A 21 6.72 -3.19 -1.77
C MET A 21 8.23 -3.08 -1.95
N THR A 22 9.01 -3.45 -0.92
CA THR A 22 10.44 -3.14 -0.83
C THR A 22 11.33 -4.37 -0.83
N ARG A 23 11.01 -5.38 -0.01
CA ARG A 23 11.79 -6.58 0.25
C ARG A 23 10.85 -7.76 0.58
N PRO A 24 10.13 -8.32 -0.40
CA PRO A 24 9.21 -9.42 -0.13
C PRO A 24 9.93 -10.67 0.43
N ASP A 25 11.24 -10.77 0.23
CA ASP A 25 12.11 -11.81 0.77
C ASP A 25 12.31 -11.74 2.29
N THR A 26 11.94 -10.64 2.95
CA THR A 26 12.05 -10.49 4.42
C THR A 26 10.81 -10.98 5.16
N LEU A 27 9.75 -11.40 4.45
CA LEU A 27 8.55 -11.99 5.06
C LEU A 27 8.88 -13.39 5.61
N ASP A 28 9.10 -13.46 6.92
CA ASP A 28 9.38 -14.72 7.60
C ASP A 28 8.11 -15.57 7.83
N ALA A 29 8.34 -16.85 8.16
CA ALA A 29 7.25 -17.79 8.40
C ALA A 29 6.33 -17.37 9.57
N THR A 30 6.86 -16.66 10.56
CA THR A 30 6.09 -16.15 11.71
C THR A 30 5.08 -15.10 11.27
N THR A 31 5.50 -14.17 10.42
CA THR A 31 4.67 -13.10 9.87
C THR A 31 3.60 -13.68 8.95
N VAL A 32 3.97 -14.60 8.06
CA VAL A 32 3.03 -15.28 7.17
C VAL A 32 1.96 -16.05 7.95
N ARG A 33 2.34 -16.74 9.02
CA ARG A 33 1.37 -17.43 9.90
C ARG A 33 0.40 -16.43 10.54
N ARG A 34 0.91 -15.34 11.13
CA ARG A 34 0.06 -14.31 11.77
C ARG A 34 -0.91 -13.66 10.78
N LEU A 35 -0.48 -13.44 9.54
CA LEU A 35 -1.34 -12.93 8.46
C LEU A 35 -2.51 -13.88 8.18
N ARG A 36 -2.23 -15.18 8.05
CA ARG A 36 -3.27 -16.21 7.83
C ARG A 36 -4.19 -16.43 9.03
N GLU A 37 -3.72 -16.15 10.24
CA GLU A 37 -4.55 -16.19 11.46
C GLU A 37 -5.45 -14.95 11.60
N THR A 38 -5.07 -13.83 10.99
CA THR A 38 -5.77 -12.54 11.14
C THR A 38 -6.75 -12.24 10.00
N PHE A 39 -6.42 -12.68 8.77
CA PHE A 39 -7.16 -12.36 7.56
C PHE A 39 -7.63 -13.62 6.83
N THR A 40 -8.77 -13.54 6.15
CA THR A 40 -9.20 -14.60 5.23
C THR A 40 -8.31 -14.64 3.98
N ASP A 41 -8.35 -15.75 3.26
CA ASP A 41 -7.61 -15.88 2.00
C ASP A 41 -8.04 -14.81 0.98
N GLU A 42 -9.34 -14.48 0.91
CA GLU A 42 -9.84 -13.39 0.04
C GLU A 42 -9.26 -12.03 0.43
N GLN A 43 -9.20 -11.73 1.74
CA GLN A 43 -8.63 -10.48 2.24
C GLN A 43 -7.12 -10.40 1.95
N LEU A 44 -6.39 -11.50 2.06
CA LEU A 44 -4.96 -11.55 1.74
C LEU A 44 -4.71 -11.36 0.25
N VAL A 45 -5.52 -11.97 -0.60
CA VAL A 45 -5.48 -11.74 -2.06
C VAL A 45 -5.80 -10.29 -2.38
N GLU A 46 -6.86 -9.73 -1.80
CA GLU A 46 -7.25 -8.33 -2.02
C GLU A 46 -6.14 -7.36 -1.57
N LEU A 47 -5.58 -7.57 -0.36
CA LEU A 47 -4.49 -6.77 0.16
C LEU A 47 -3.27 -6.82 -0.76
N THR A 48 -2.90 -8.01 -1.23
CA THR A 48 -1.79 -8.21 -2.17
C THR A 48 -2.03 -7.47 -3.48
N LEU A 49 -3.22 -7.63 -4.08
CA LEU A 49 -3.56 -6.98 -5.35
C LEU A 49 -3.62 -5.46 -5.23
N LYS A 50 -4.16 -4.93 -4.11
CA LYS A 50 -4.20 -3.49 -3.84
C LYS A 50 -2.80 -2.91 -3.75
N VAL A 51 -1.88 -3.57 -3.04
CA VAL A 51 -0.48 -3.14 -2.95
C VAL A 51 0.18 -3.22 -4.34
N LEU A 52 0.09 -4.36 -5.03
CA LEU A 52 0.74 -4.56 -6.32
C LEU A 52 0.22 -3.63 -7.43
N LYS A 53 -1.04 -3.18 -7.39
CA LYS A 53 -1.58 -2.18 -8.34
C LYS A 53 -0.69 -0.94 -8.42
N PHE A 54 -0.16 -0.48 -7.29
CA PHE A 54 0.69 0.72 -7.25
C PHE A 54 2.11 0.47 -7.76
N ASN A 55 2.56 -0.78 -7.93
CA ASN A 55 3.85 -1.06 -8.57
C ASN A 55 3.91 -0.59 -10.04
N THR A 56 2.77 -0.38 -10.69
CA THR A 56 2.73 0.23 -12.03
C THR A 56 3.35 1.63 -12.06
N GLN A 57 3.33 2.37 -10.95
CA GLN A 57 4.02 3.65 -10.83
C GLN A 57 5.53 3.51 -11.04
N LYS A 58 6.13 2.37 -10.66
CA LYS A 58 7.57 2.10 -10.85
C LYS A 58 7.94 2.10 -12.33
N ILE A 59 7.03 1.67 -13.23
CA ILE A 59 7.23 1.72 -14.68
C ILE A 59 7.33 3.17 -15.14
N ASN A 60 6.37 4.01 -14.75
CA ASN A 60 6.35 5.42 -15.14
C ASN A 60 7.57 6.18 -14.62
N VAL A 61 7.98 5.92 -13.37
CA VAL A 61 9.19 6.51 -12.78
C VAL A 61 10.45 6.03 -13.50
N ALA A 62 10.58 4.74 -13.77
CA ALA A 62 11.76 4.18 -14.45
C ALA A 62 11.90 4.69 -15.90
N LEU A 63 10.79 4.90 -16.60
CA LEU A 63 10.77 5.45 -17.96
C LEU A 63 10.81 6.98 -18.00
N GLY A 64 10.78 7.66 -16.86
CA GLY A 64 10.71 9.12 -16.78
C GLY A 64 9.42 9.73 -17.35
N THR A 65 8.35 8.94 -17.45
CA THR A 65 7.03 9.37 -17.96
C THR A 65 6.07 9.76 -16.84
N HIS A 66 6.53 9.74 -15.58
CA HIS A 66 5.73 10.17 -14.45
C HIS A 66 5.51 11.69 -14.48
N ARG A 67 4.38 12.11 -13.92
CA ARG A 67 4.11 13.51 -13.62
C ARG A 67 4.38 13.75 -12.14
N TRP A 68 5.17 14.77 -11.83
CA TRP A 68 5.30 15.26 -10.46
C TRP A 68 4.01 15.95 -10.04
N VAL A 69 3.52 15.59 -8.86
CA VAL A 69 2.38 16.24 -8.21
C VAL A 69 2.94 17.12 -7.09
N PRO A 70 2.78 18.46 -7.16
CA PRO A 70 3.15 19.37 -6.08
C PRO A 70 2.51 18.99 -4.75
N ALA A 71 3.18 19.30 -3.64
CA ALA A 71 2.65 19.03 -2.30
C ALA A 71 1.30 19.73 -2.04
N ASP A 72 1.14 20.95 -2.56
CA ASP A 72 -0.08 21.74 -2.44
C ASP A 72 -1.28 21.06 -3.13
N ASP A 73 -1.04 20.41 -4.28
CA ASP A 73 -2.07 19.64 -5.00
C ASP A 73 -2.47 18.37 -4.26
N VAL A 74 -1.54 17.76 -3.50
CA VAL A 74 -1.85 16.58 -2.66
C VAL A 74 -2.65 16.98 -1.43
N ALA A 75 -2.36 18.14 -0.84
CA ALA A 75 -3.04 18.62 0.36
C ALA A 75 -4.54 18.88 0.14
N THR A 76 -4.94 19.15 -1.11
CA THR A 76 -6.33 19.43 -1.50
C THR A 76 -6.99 18.27 -2.26
N ALA A 77 -6.23 17.21 -2.56
CA ALA A 77 -6.72 16.08 -3.33
C ALA A 77 -7.86 15.34 -2.62
N THR A 78 -8.92 15.03 -3.37
CA THR A 78 -9.97 14.11 -2.92
C THR A 78 -9.75 12.72 -3.52
N TRP A 79 -9.86 11.68 -2.70
CA TRP A 79 -9.58 10.31 -3.12
C TRP A 79 -10.86 9.58 -3.50
N ASN A 80 -10.88 9.01 -4.70
CA ASN A 80 -11.97 8.17 -5.18
C ASN A 80 -11.83 6.74 -4.66
N THR A 81 -12.94 6.00 -4.63
CA THR A 81 -12.97 4.59 -4.20
C THR A 81 -12.24 3.65 -5.15
N ASP A 82 -11.95 4.08 -6.38
CA ASP A 82 -11.15 3.34 -7.37
C ASP A 82 -9.64 3.63 -7.28
N ALA A 83 -9.21 4.36 -6.24
CA ALA A 83 -7.84 4.83 -6.01
C ALA A 83 -7.30 5.81 -7.08
N THR A 84 -8.20 6.51 -7.78
CA THR A 84 -7.86 7.76 -8.47
C THR A 84 -8.02 8.95 -7.52
N TYR A 85 -7.47 10.11 -7.88
CA TYR A 85 -7.68 11.35 -7.12
C TYR A 85 -8.15 12.46 -8.05
N VAL A 86 -8.92 13.39 -7.51
CA VAL A 86 -9.34 14.62 -8.17
C VAL A 86 -8.56 15.77 -7.53
N PRO A 87 -7.82 16.59 -8.30
CA PRO A 87 -7.27 17.84 -7.79
C PRO A 87 -8.41 18.75 -7.33
N ALA A 88 -8.24 19.51 -6.25
CA ALA A 88 -9.20 20.57 -5.96
C ALA A 88 -9.14 21.66 -7.06
N ASP A 89 -10.29 22.17 -7.46
CA ASP A 89 -10.44 23.31 -8.39
C ASP A 89 -9.77 24.59 -7.87
#